data_AF-A0AAW2R2D1-F1
#
_entry.id   AF-A0AAW2R2D1-F1
#
_cell.length_a   1.000
_cell.length_b   1.000
_cell.length_c   1.000
_cell.angle_alpha   90.00
_cell.angle_beta   90.00
_cell.angle_gamma   90.00
#
_symmetry.space_group_name_H-M   'P 1'
#
loop_
_entity.id
_entity.type
_entity.pdbx_description
1 polymer ?
#
loop_
_entity_poly.entity_id
_entity_poly.type
_entity_poly.pdbx_seq_one_letter_code
_entity_poly.pdbx_strand_id
1 'polypeptide(L)'
;MKKGHHMGDYIPPEELEKFLATCNDVSAQKVAQEAAEKAKIQADNVGHRLLSKMGWKEGEGLGSSRSGIATPIMAGDVKKDNLGVGAHAPGEVTPEDDIYEQYKKRMMLGYRHRPNPLIASVVVFSNY
;
A
#
# COMPACT_ATOMS: atom_id res chain seq x y z
N MET A 1 -0.75 -21.43 -33.17
CA MET A 1 0.33 -21.49 -32.16
C MET A 1 -0.19 -20.84 -30.89
N LYS A 2 -0.35 -21.57 -29.78
CA LYS A 2 -0.74 -20.94 -28.50
C LYS A 2 0.49 -20.25 -27.93
N LYS A 3 0.50 -18.91 -27.90
CA LYS A 3 1.54 -18.13 -27.21
C LYS A 3 1.49 -18.52 -25.74
N GLY A 4 2.62 -18.88 -25.14
CA GLY A 4 2.68 -19.13 -23.69
C GLY A 4 2.27 -17.88 -22.93
N HIS A 5 1.58 -18.06 -21.80
CA HIS A 5 1.21 -16.95 -20.92
C HIS A 5 2.46 -16.42 -20.20
N HIS A 6 2.68 -15.12 -20.26
CA HIS A 6 3.73 -14.45 -19.51
C HIS A 6 3.28 -14.30 -18.05
N MET A 7 4.21 -14.33 -17.09
CA MET A 7 3.83 -14.27 -15.67
C MET A 7 3.12 -12.97 -15.27
N GLY A 8 3.38 -11.88 -15.99
CA GLY A 8 2.65 -10.62 -15.83
C GLY A 8 1.17 -10.68 -16.22
N ASP A 9 0.77 -11.64 -17.07
CA ASP A 9 -0.62 -11.77 -17.55
C ASP A 9 -1.57 -12.20 -16.43
N TYR A 10 -1.04 -12.78 -15.35
CA TYR A 10 -1.83 -13.24 -14.21
C TYR A 10 -2.02 -12.16 -13.13
N ILE A 11 -1.35 -11.01 -13.24
CA ILE A 11 -1.40 -9.97 -12.20
C ILE A 11 -2.67 -9.13 -12.41
N PRO A 12 -3.56 -9.01 -11.42
CA PRO A 12 -4.71 -8.11 -11.49
C PRO A 12 -4.27 -6.67 -11.76
N PRO A 13 -4.97 -5.89 -12.61
CA PRO A 13 -4.58 -4.52 -12.95
C PRO A 13 -4.40 -3.60 -11.74
N GLU A 14 -5.28 -3.71 -10.74
CA GLU A 14 -5.19 -2.91 -9.50
C GLU A 14 -3.94 -3.23 -8.68
N GLU A 15 -3.50 -4.48 -8.67
CA GLU A 15 -2.29 -4.89 -7.96
C GLU A 15 -1.03 -4.49 -8.73
N LEU A 16 -1.09 -4.54 -10.06
CA LEU A 16 -0.02 -4.05 -10.90
C LEU A 16 0.16 -2.54 -10.74
N GLU A 17 -0.93 -1.77 -10.66
CA GLU A 17 -0.87 -0.32 -10.42
C GLU A 17 -0.25 -0.01 -9.06
N LYS A 18 -0.69 -0.70 -8.00
CA LYS A 18 -0.08 -0.57 -6.65
C LYS A 18 1.40 -0.89 -6.67
N PHE A 19 1.80 -1.98 -7.34
CA PHE A 19 3.20 -2.37 -7.49
C PHE A 19 4.03 -1.26 -8.16
N LEU A 20 3.54 -0.73 -9.28
CA LEU A 20 4.22 0.34 -10.02
C LEU A 20 4.25 1.67 -9.25
N ALA A 21 3.22 1.95 -8.45
CA ALA A 21 3.18 3.14 -7.61
C ALA A 21 4.24 3.09 -6.49
N THR A 22 4.51 1.91 -5.93
CA THR A 22 5.59 1.69 -4.95
C THR A 22 6.98 1.77 -5.59
N CYS A 23 7.15 1.35 -6.85
CA CYS A 23 8.40 1.52 -7.60
C CYS A 23 8.76 3.00 -7.84
N ASN A 24 7.78 3.91 -7.80
CA ASN A 24 7.97 5.29 -8.18
C ASN A 24 7.79 6.22 -6.97
N ASP A 25 8.91 6.77 -6.49
CA ASP A 25 8.96 7.68 -5.33
C ASP A 25 7.98 8.85 -5.43
N VAL A 26 7.78 9.38 -6.64
CA VAL A 26 6.89 10.53 -6.87
C VAL A 26 5.43 10.18 -6.62
N SER A 27 4.98 8.98 -7.00
CA SER A 27 3.61 8.53 -6.71
C SER A 27 3.43 8.22 -5.23
N ALA A 28 4.42 7.59 -4.59
CA ALA A 28 4.37 7.32 -3.15
C ALA A 28 4.27 8.63 -2.34
N GLN A 29 5.05 9.65 -2.69
CA GLN A 29 4.98 10.98 -2.07
C GLN A 29 3.61 11.64 -2.29
N LYS A 30 3.04 11.56 -3.49
CA LYS A 30 1.71 12.11 -3.78
C LYS A 30 0.61 11.44 -2.97
N VAL A 31 0.66 10.11 -2.82
CA VAL A 31 -0.31 9.37 -2.00
C VAL A 31 -0.19 9.76 -0.53
N ALA A 32 1.04 9.91 -0.01
CA ALA A 32 1.27 10.37 1.35
C ALA A 32 0.72 11.78 1.58
N GLN A 33 0.92 12.69 0.62
CA GLN A 33 0.40 14.05 0.69
C GLN A 33 -1.14 14.07 0.63
N GLU A 34 -1.76 13.32 -0.26
CA GLU A 34 -3.23 13.20 -0.33
C GLU A 34 -3.83 12.59 0.95
N ALA A 35 -3.15 11.60 1.54
CA ALA A 35 -3.55 11.02 2.81
C ALA A 35 -3.44 12.04 3.95
N ALA A 36 -2.37 12.84 3.98
CA ALA A 36 -2.20 13.91 4.95
C ALA A 36 -3.28 14.99 4.83
N GLU A 37 -3.65 15.39 3.61
CA GLU A 37 -4.75 16.32 3.36
C GLU A 37 -6.11 15.76 3.82
N LYS A 38 -6.37 14.48 3.53
CA LYS A 38 -7.60 13.80 3.99
C LYS A 38 -7.65 13.62 5.51
N ALA A 39 -6.50 13.51 6.17
CA ALA A 39 -6.41 13.37 7.62
C ALA A 39 -6.65 14.70 8.38
N LYS A 40 -6.64 15.85 7.70
CA LYS A 40 -6.97 17.13 8.32
C LYS A 40 -8.42 17.15 8.81
N ILE A 41 -8.63 17.76 9.98
CA ILE A 41 -9.98 17.96 10.52
C ILE A 41 -10.65 19.07 9.68
N GLN A 42 -11.52 18.66 8.77
CA GLN A 42 -12.21 19.58 7.85
C GLN A 42 -13.19 20.51 8.58
N ALA A 43 -13.45 21.68 8.01
CA ALA A 43 -14.26 22.73 8.63
C ALA A 43 -15.75 22.37 8.84
N ASP A 44 -16.26 21.43 8.04
CA ASP A 44 -17.60 20.87 8.14
C ASP A 44 -17.74 19.87 9.33
N ASN A 45 -16.62 19.44 9.91
CA ASN A 45 -16.61 18.53 11.05
C ASN A 45 -17.08 19.21 12.34
N VAL A 46 -17.91 18.52 13.13
CA VAL A 46 -18.40 19.02 14.43
C VAL A 46 -17.25 19.31 15.41
N GLY A 47 -16.23 18.45 15.42
CA GLY A 47 -15.03 18.61 16.24
C GLY A 47 -14.22 19.84 15.87
N HIS A 48 -14.08 20.15 14.57
CA HIS A 48 -13.44 21.38 14.10
C HIS A 48 -14.13 22.61 14.68
N ARG A 49 -15.46 22.70 14.51
CA ARG A 49 -16.26 23.82 15.02
C ARG A 49 -16.15 23.98 16.54
N LEU A 50 -16.09 22.87 17.27
CA LEU A 50 -15.93 22.89 18.73
C LEU A 50 -14.55 23.42 19.13
N LEU A 51 -13.49 22.91 18.51
CA LEU A 51 -12.11 23.37 18.75
C LEU A 51 -11.95 24.86 18.42
N SER A 52 -12.47 25.30 17.27
CA SER A 52 -12.46 26.72 16.89
C SER A 52 -13.16 27.63 17.90
N LYS A 53 -14.32 27.20 18.43
CA LYS A 53 -15.02 27.96 19.49
C LYS A 53 -14.23 28.03 20.79
N MET A 54 -13.39 27.04 21.07
CA MET A 54 -12.48 27.04 22.22
C MET A 54 -11.16 27.77 21.94
N GLY A 55 -11.03 28.44 20.78
CA GLY A 55 -9.89 29.28 20.43
C GLY A 55 -8.74 28.56 19.72
N TRP A 56 -8.90 27.27 19.38
CA TRP A 56 -7.94 26.56 18.54
C TRP A 56 -8.07 26.98 17.07
N LYS A 57 -6.95 27.05 16.35
CA LYS A 57 -6.92 27.35 14.91
C LYS A 57 -6.32 26.19 14.14
N GLU A 58 -6.76 26.00 12.91
CA GLU A 58 -6.20 24.97 12.02
C GLU A 58 -4.68 25.12 11.92
N GLY A 59 -3.97 24.00 12.06
CA GLY A 59 -2.51 23.95 12.04
C GLY A 59 -1.82 24.33 13.36
N GLU A 60 -2.56 24.78 14.39
CA GLU A 60 -1.99 25.01 15.72
C GLU A 60 -1.93 23.72 16.56
N GLY A 61 -0.89 23.61 17.38
CA GLY A 61 -0.80 22.58 18.41
C GLY A 61 -1.77 22.84 19.56
N LEU A 62 -2.15 21.77 20.27
CA LEU A 62 -2.95 21.86 21.48
C LEU A 62 -2.09 22.19 22.71
N GLY A 63 -2.74 22.55 23.82
CA GLY A 63 -2.10 22.91 25.09
C GLY A 63 -2.02 24.42 25.33
N SER A 64 -1.69 24.83 26.56
CA SER A 64 -1.67 26.24 26.96
C SER A 64 -0.69 27.10 26.15
N SER A 65 0.46 26.52 25.77
CA SER A 65 1.51 27.13 24.94
C SER A 65 1.35 26.85 23.44
N ARG A 66 0.32 26.11 23.01
CA ARG A 66 0.14 25.62 21.63
C ARG A 66 1.31 24.82 21.07
N SER A 67 2.16 24.26 21.95
CA SER A 67 3.35 23.49 21.56
C SER A 67 3.08 22.00 21.41
N GLY A 68 1.82 21.56 21.54
CA GLY A 68 1.43 20.20 21.22
C GLY A 68 1.59 19.87 19.74
N ILE A 69 1.53 18.59 19.40
CA ILE A 69 1.66 18.12 18.02
C ILE A 69 0.45 18.61 17.21
N ALA A 70 0.71 19.37 16.14
CA ALA A 70 -0.32 19.91 15.26
C ALA A 70 -0.68 18.96 14.10
N THR A 71 0.29 18.18 13.63
CA THR A 71 0.12 17.23 12.53
C THR A 71 -0.02 15.80 13.07
N PRO A 72 -1.03 15.03 12.65
CA PRO A 72 -1.16 13.63 13.06
C PRO A 72 0.13 12.83 12.84
N ILE A 73 0.48 11.97 13.79
CA ILE A 73 1.58 11.02 13.60
C ILE A 73 1.06 9.85 12.77
N MET A 74 1.72 9.55 11.66
CA MET A 74 1.43 8.34 10.89
C MET A 74 1.88 7.13 11.71
N ALA A 75 0.92 6.30 12.13
CA ALA A 75 1.23 4.94 12.51
C ALA A 75 1.75 4.27 11.22
N GLY A 76 2.99 3.79 11.23
CA GLY A 76 3.59 3.12 10.07
C GLY A 76 2.82 1.87 9.67
N ASP A 77 3.43 1.00 8.87
CA ASP A 77 2.74 -0.17 8.34
C ASP A 77 2.16 -1.06 9.44
N VAL A 78 0.85 -1.29 9.36
CA VAL A 78 0.17 -2.25 10.23
C VAL A 78 0.59 -3.64 9.78
N LYS A 79 1.26 -4.37 10.67
CA LYS A 79 1.69 -5.74 10.41
C LYS A 79 0.50 -6.65 10.10
N LYS A 80 0.53 -7.27 8.92
CA LYS A 80 -0.49 -8.23 8.45
C LYS A 80 0.01 -9.68 8.40
N ASP A 81 1.29 -9.88 8.68
CA ASP A 81 1.97 -11.17 8.61
C ASP A 81 2.52 -11.61 9.97
N ASN A 82 3.27 -12.71 9.98
CA ASN A 82 3.92 -13.27 11.16
C ASN A 82 5.46 -13.12 11.11
N LEU A 83 5.99 -12.23 10.26
CA LEU A 83 7.44 -12.06 10.11
C LEU A 83 8.07 -11.36 11.32
N GLY A 84 9.37 -11.50 11.52
CA GLY A 84 10.10 -10.78 12.58
C GLY A 84 10.13 -9.26 12.33
N VAL A 85 10.43 -8.47 13.36
CA VAL A 85 10.67 -7.03 13.19
C VAL A 85 11.90 -6.84 12.27
N GLY A 86 11.77 -5.98 11.27
CA GLY A 86 12.82 -5.73 10.28
C GLY A 86 12.95 -6.79 9.18
N ALA A 87 12.10 -7.82 9.19
CA ALA A 87 12.01 -8.74 8.06
C ALA A 87 11.20 -8.10 6.94
N HIS A 88 11.64 -8.34 5.70
CA HIS A 88 10.99 -7.85 4.49
C HIS A 88 10.47 -9.04 3.69
N ALA A 89 9.29 -8.91 3.09
CA ALA A 89 8.76 -10.01 2.29
C ALA A 89 9.58 -10.15 1.00
N PRO A 90 9.90 -11.37 0.53
CA PRO A 90 10.72 -11.54 -0.68
C PRO A 90 10.16 -10.86 -1.94
N GLY A 91 8.85 -10.66 -2.00
CA GLY A 91 8.15 -10.02 -3.12
C GLY A 91 7.80 -8.54 -2.91
N GLU A 92 8.13 -7.96 -1.76
CA GLU A 92 7.91 -6.54 -1.51
C GLU A 92 8.92 -5.71 -2.30
N VAL A 93 8.50 -4.56 -2.81
CA VAL A 93 9.31 -3.70 -3.68
C VAL A 93 9.74 -2.48 -2.90
N THR A 94 11.00 -2.10 -3.05
CA THR A 94 11.53 -0.88 -2.46
C THR A 94 12.07 0.05 -3.56
N PRO A 95 12.13 1.37 -3.32
CA PRO A 95 12.72 2.32 -4.26
C PRO A 95 14.18 2.03 -4.60
N GLU A 96 14.90 1.33 -3.71
CA GLU A 96 16.30 0.95 -3.91
C GLU A 96 16.48 -0.27 -4.83
N ASP A 97 15.40 -0.97 -5.17
CA ASP A 97 15.47 -2.08 -6.11
C ASP A 97 15.85 -1.58 -7.51
N ASP A 98 16.83 -2.23 -8.12
CA ASP A 98 17.15 -1.98 -9.52
C ASP A 98 16.04 -2.51 -10.47
N ILE A 99 16.14 -2.15 -11.74
CA ILE A 99 15.16 -2.52 -12.78
C ILE A 99 14.97 -4.05 -12.87
N TYR A 100 16.03 -4.83 -12.63
CA TYR A 100 15.99 -6.29 -12.73
C TYR A 100 15.28 -6.91 -11.51
N GLU A 101 15.58 -6.45 -10.28
CA GLU A 101 14.90 -6.90 -9.08
C GLU A 101 13.42 -6.50 -9.07
N GLN A 102 13.08 -5.28 -9.51
CA GLN A 102 11.68 -4.88 -9.71
C GLN A 102 10.96 -5.80 -10.70
N TYR A 103 11.61 -6.11 -11.84
CA TYR A 103 11.05 -7.04 -12.82
C TYR A 103 10.78 -8.43 -12.21
N LYS A 104 11.76 -8.97 -11.49
CA LYS A 104 11.66 -10.27 -10.83
C LYS A 104 10.55 -10.30 -9.78
N LYS A 105 10.45 -9.27 -8.93
CA LYS A 105 9.38 -9.12 -7.93
C LYS A 105 8.00 -9.02 -8.58
N ARG A 106 7.88 -8.31 -9.70
CA ARG A 106 6.66 -8.27 -10.51
C ARG A 106 6.30 -9.66 -11.04
N MET A 107 7.27 -10.41 -11.55
CA MET A 107 7.03 -11.79 -12.01
C MET A 107 6.63 -12.71 -10.85
N MET A 108 7.20 -12.51 -9.65
CA MET A 108 6.81 -13.23 -8.45
C MET A 108 5.37 -12.93 -8.02
N LEU A 109 4.91 -11.69 -8.14
CA LEU A 109 3.51 -11.32 -7.85
C LEU A 109 2.53 -12.15 -8.70
N GLY A 110 2.84 -12.35 -9.99
CA GLY A 110 2.03 -13.19 -10.87
C GLY A 110 1.87 -14.63 -10.38
N TYR A 111 2.84 -15.18 -9.65
CA TYR A 111 2.74 -16.53 -9.09
C TYR A 111 1.69 -16.68 -8.00
N ARG A 112 1.25 -15.58 -7.38
CA ARG A 112 0.19 -15.58 -6.37
C ARG A 112 -1.21 -15.70 -6.98
N HIS A 113 -1.38 -15.24 -8.22
CA HIS A 113 -2.67 -15.20 -8.92
C HIS A 113 -2.79 -16.27 -10.00
N ARG A 114 -1.68 -16.89 -10.43
CA ARG A 114 -1.75 -18.02 -11.36
C ARG A 114 -2.54 -19.19 -10.74
N PRO A 115 -3.31 -19.93 -11.54
CA PRO A 115 -3.94 -21.16 -11.10
C PRO A 115 -2.92 -22.20 -10.62
N ASN A 116 -3.22 -22.95 -9.57
CA ASN A 116 -2.35 -24.03 -9.09
C ASN A 116 -2.35 -25.21 -10.08
N PRO A 117 -1.22 -25.50 -10.76
CA PRO A 117 -1.15 -26.57 -11.74
C PRO A 117 -1.32 -27.97 -11.13
N LEU A 118 -1.07 -28.13 -9.82
CA LEU A 118 -1.16 -29.40 -9.10
C LEU A 118 -2.62 -29.75 -8.71
N ILE A 119 -3.52 -28.77 -8.66
CA ILE A 119 -4.95 -29.00 -8.36
C ILE A 119 -5.74 -29.16 -9.67
N ALA A 120 -5.38 -28.41 -10.71
CA ALA A 120 -6.02 -28.48 -12.02
C ALA A 120 -5.89 -29.87 -12.68
N SER A 121 -4.84 -30.63 -12.35
CA SER A 121 -4.62 -31.99 -12.84
C SER A 121 -5.43 -33.05 -12.09
N VAL A 122 -5.90 -32.79 -10.86
CA VAL A 122 -6.70 -33.74 -10.06
C VAL A 122 -8.15 -33.82 -10.52
N VAL A 123 -8.72 -32.71 -11.03
CA VAL A 123 -10.12 -32.68 -11.49
C VAL A 123 -10.34 -33.46 -12.79
N VAL A 124 -9.27 -33.75 -13.55
CA VAL A 124 -9.36 -34.47 -14.84
C VAL A 124 -9.36 -36.00 -14.67
N PHE A 125 -8.97 -36.54 -13.51
CA PHE A 125 -8.86 -37.99 -13.29
C PHE A 125 -9.99 -38.62 -12.47
N SER A 126 -11.04 -37.87 -12.10
CA SER A 126 -12.15 -38.39 -11.29
C SER A 126 -13.45 -38.65 -12.07
N ASN A 127 -13.35 -38.93 -13.38
CA ASN A 127 -14.49 -39.34 -14.22
C ASN A 127 -14.17 -40.60 -15.04
N TYR A 128 -13.63 -41.63 -14.38
CA TYR A 128 -13.70 -43.01 -14.85
C TYR A 128 -13.95 -43.93 -13.66
#